data_AF-A0A3D2SLH3-F1
#
_entry.id   AF-A0A3D2SLH3-F1
#
_cell.length_a   1.000
_cell.length_b   1.000
_cell.length_c   1.000
_cell.angle_alpha   90.00
_cell.angle_beta   90.00
_cell.angle_gamma   90.00
#
_symmetry.space_group_name_H-M   'P 1'
#
loop_
_entity.id
_entity.type
_entity.pdbx_description
1 polymer ?
#
loop_
_entity_poly.entity_id
_entity_poly.type
_entity_poly.pdbx_seq_one_letter_code
_entity_poly.pdbx_strand_id
1 'polypeptide(L)'
;MSYQSVNPFNGQILKTYDFHDQAKIDESLDHAEKLLKSDWSKKDLEKRLALLKKVASQLRANKEKLAQLMSTEMGKLIKQSLGEVELCAN
;
A
#
# COMPACT_ATOMS: atom_id res chain seq x y z
N MET A 1 4.02 19.81 -9.93
CA MET A 1 2.91 19.29 -9.09
C MET A 1 3.46 18.10 -8.33
N SER A 2 3.02 17.87 -7.10
CA SER A 2 3.53 16.84 -6.19
C SER A 2 2.38 16.21 -5.43
N TYR A 3 2.50 14.94 -5.01
CA TYR A 3 1.54 14.33 -4.10
C TYR A 3 1.85 14.78 -2.67
N GLN A 4 0.85 15.21 -1.92
CA GLN A 4 1.02 15.66 -0.54
C GLN A 4 0.08 14.90 0.38
N SER A 5 0.64 14.37 1.47
CA SER A 5 -0.12 13.92 2.63
C SER A 5 -0.33 15.11 3.55
N VAL A 6 -1.58 15.53 3.72
CA VAL A 6 -1.94 16.68 4.54
C VAL A 6 -2.87 16.20 5.64
N ASN A 7 -2.57 16.55 6.89
CA ASN A 7 -3.44 16.22 8.00
C ASN A 7 -4.69 17.11 7.95
N PRO A 8 -5.89 16.55 7.74
CA PRO A 8 -7.09 17.34 7.57
C PRO A 8 -7.58 18.01 8.86
N PHE A 9 -7.11 17.57 10.03
CA PHE A 9 -7.49 18.18 11.30
C PHE A 9 -6.86 19.57 11.52
N ASN A 10 -5.63 19.78 11.04
CA ASN A 10 -4.86 21.00 11.29
C ASN A 10 -4.24 21.62 10.03
N GLY A 11 -4.41 21.02 8.86
CA GLY A 11 -3.84 21.48 7.58
C GLY A 11 -2.33 21.26 7.45
N GLN A 12 -1.68 20.55 8.38
CA GLN A 12 -0.25 20.35 8.35
C GLN A 12 0.16 19.39 7.23
N ILE A 13 1.12 19.79 6.40
CA ILE A 13 1.76 18.88 5.44
C ILE A 13 2.61 17.87 6.23
N LEU A 14 2.23 16.60 6.16
CA LEU A 14 2.96 15.50 6.78
C LEU A 14 4.13 15.05 5.91
N LYS A 15 3.90 14.98 4.59
CA LYS A 15 4.91 14.55 3.63
C LYS A 15 4.57 15.01 2.21
N THR A 16 5.60 15.26 1.41
CA THR A 16 5.48 15.53 -0.02
C THR A 16 6.25 14.46 -0.80
N TYR A 17 5.70 14.02 -1.91
CA TYR A 17 6.28 13.04 -2.82
C TYR A 17 6.30 13.62 -4.23
N ASP A 18 7.44 13.51 -4.88
CA ASP A 18 7.59 13.92 -6.27
C ASP A 18 6.82 12.97 -7.20
N PHE A 19 6.42 13.50 -8.34
CA PHE A 19 5.87 12.67 -9.40
C PHE A 19 6.97 11.80 -9.99
N HIS A 20 6.61 10.59 -10.39
CA HIS A 20 7.49 9.79 -11.23
C HIS A 20 7.71 10.50 -12.57
N ASP A 21 8.96 10.52 -13.02
CA ASP A 21 9.31 10.96 -14.37
C ASP A 21 9.09 9.82 -15.38
N GLN A 22 9.29 10.13 -16.66
CA GLN A 22 9.09 9.15 -17.74
C GLN A 22 9.99 7.92 -17.55
N ALA A 23 11.25 8.12 -17.17
CA ALA A 23 12.18 7.03 -16.95
C ALA A 23 11.71 6.08 -15.84
N LYS A 24 11.18 6.60 -14.73
CA LYS A 24 10.65 5.79 -13.62
C LYS A 24 9.37 5.06 -13.99
N ILE A 25 8.52 5.68 -14.82
CA ILE A 25 7.32 5.04 -15.37
C ILE A 25 7.74 3.86 -16.25
N ASP A 26 8.64 4.08 -17.21
CA ASP A 26 9.12 3.05 -18.13
C ASP A 26 9.79 1.90 -17.37
N GLU A 27 10.62 2.19 -16.36
CA GLU A 27 11.24 1.19 -15.49
C GLU A 27 10.18 0.32 -14.78
N SER A 28 9.12 0.94 -14.27
CA SER A 28 8.05 0.24 -13.54
C SER A 28 7.24 -0.68 -14.45
N LEU A 29 6.97 -0.24 -15.69
CA LEU A 29 6.26 -1.02 -16.70
C LEU A 29 7.11 -2.19 -17.19
N ASP A 30 8.39 -1.95 -17.48
CA ASP A 30 9.36 -2.98 -17.86
C ASP A 30 9.49 -4.05 -16.77
N HIS A 31 9.53 -3.64 -15.50
CA HIS A 31 9.57 -4.57 -14.38
C HIS A 31 8.32 -5.45 -14.36
N ALA A 32 7.13 -4.85 -14.48
CA ALA A 32 5.87 -5.58 -14.50
C ALA A 32 5.80 -6.57 -15.68
N GLU A 33 6.23 -6.17 -16.87
CA GLU A 33 6.27 -7.04 -18.05
C GLU A 33 7.26 -8.20 -17.88
N LYS A 34 8.46 -7.94 -17.35
CA LYS A 34 9.45 -8.99 -17.05
C LYS A 34 8.90 -9.99 -16.03
N LEU A 35 8.23 -9.52 -14.98
CA LEU A 35 7.59 -10.39 -13.98
C LEU A 35 6.50 -11.26 -14.61
N LEU A 36 5.68 -10.68 -15.49
CA LEU A 36 4.63 -11.39 -16.24
C LEU A 36 5.22 -12.46 -17.17
N LYS A 37 6.36 -12.20 -17.81
CA LYS A 37 7.03 -13.17 -18.70
C LYS A 37 7.85 -14.23 -17.94
N SER A 38 8.20 -13.97 -16.68
CA SER A 38 8.99 -14.88 -15.84
C SER A 38 8.17 -16.09 -15.35
N ASP A 39 8.86 -17.06 -14.74
CA ASP A 39 8.21 -18.21 -14.13
C ASP A 39 7.29 -17.84 -12.96
N TRP A 40 7.38 -16.62 -12.41
CA TRP A 40 6.44 -16.13 -11.40
C TRP A 40 4.98 -16.16 -11.89
N SER A 41 4.74 -15.80 -13.16
CA SER A 41 3.41 -15.83 -13.76
C SER A 41 2.89 -17.25 -13.99
N LYS A 42 3.80 -18.24 -14.03
CA LYS A 42 3.51 -19.66 -14.17
C LYS A 42 3.47 -20.41 -12.84
N LYS A 43 3.86 -19.77 -11.72
CA LYS A 43 3.88 -20.41 -10.39
C LYS A 43 2.49 -20.91 -10.01
N ASP A 44 2.49 -22.05 -9.33
CA ASP A 44 1.32 -22.67 -8.72
C ASP A 44 0.54 -21.68 -7.85
N LEU A 45 -0.78 -21.76 -7.94
CA LEU A 45 -1.70 -20.94 -7.16
C LEU A 45 -1.35 -20.95 -5.66
N GLU A 46 -0.98 -22.11 -5.12
CA GLU A 46 -0.60 -22.28 -3.71
C GLU A 46 0.53 -21.34 -3.26
N LYS A 47 1.53 -21.11 -4.11
CA LYS A 47 2.64 -20.20 -3.77
C LYS A 47 2.16 -18.75 -3.69
N ARG A 48 1.18 -18.35 -4.51
CA ARG A 48 0.57 -17.01 -4.47
C ARG A 48 -0.33 -16.85 -3.25
N LEU A 49 -1.13 -17.87 -2.94
CA LEU A 49 -1.97 -17.89 -1.74
C LEU A 49 -1.12 -17.78 -0.46
N ALA A 50 0.02 -18.46 -0.40
CA ALA A 50 0.96 -18.34 0.72
C ALA A 50 1.48 -16.91 0.90
N LEU A 51 1.79 -16.20 -0.19
CA LEU A 51 2.16 -14.78 -0.12
C LEU A 51 1.01 -13.89 0.35
N LEU A 52 -0.21 -14.10 -0.17
CA LEU A 52 -1.38 -13.31 0.24
C LEU A 52 -1.69 -13.52 1.72
N LYS A 53 -1.59 -14.75 2.23
CA LYS A 53 -1.68 -15.03 3.68
C LYS A 53 -0.62 -14.28 4.46
N LYS A 54 0.62 -14.21 3.96
CA LYS A 54 1.68 -13.42 4.59
C LYS A 54 1.37 -11.93 4.60
N VAL A 55 0.82 -11.38 3.51
CA VAL A 55 0.36 -9.98 3.46
C VAL A 55 -0.70 -9.73 4.54
N ALA A 56 -1.71 -10.58 4.63
CA ALA A 56 -2.72 -10.52 5.67
C ALA A 56 -2.13 -10.58 7.10
N SER A 57 -1.13 -11.44 7.34
CA SER A 57 -0.41 -11.47 8.62
C SER A 57 0.33 -10.17 8.90
N GLN A 58 0.97 -9.56 7.89
CA GLN A 58 1.69 -8.29 8.04
C GLN A 58 0.73 -7.12 8.31
N LEU A 59 -0.45 -7.10 7.66
CA LEU A 59 -1.49 -6.11 7.94
C LEU A 59 -1.94 -6.17 9.40
N ARG A 60 -2.24 -7.37 9.93
CA ARG A 60 -2.60 -7.56 11.35
C ARG A 60 -1.48 -7.17 12.30
N ALA A 61 -0.24 -7.56 11.99
CA ALA A 61 0.93 -7.26 12.83
C ALA A 61 1.26 -5.76 12.90
N ASN A 62 0.84 -4.97 11.90
CA ASN A 62 1.10 -3.53 11.82
C ASN A 62 -0.19 -2.69 11.93
N LYS A 63 -1.27 -3.28 12.44
CA LYS A 63 -2.61 -2.70 12.39
C LYS A 63 -2.68 -1.28 12.94
N GLU A 64 -2.13 -1.04 14.11
CA GLU A 64 -2.19 0.25 14.79
C GLU A 64 -1.45 1.32 13.97
N LYS A 65 -0.30 0.97 13.40
CA LYS A 65 0.50 1.88 12.57
C LYS A 65 -0.24 2.24 11.28
N LEU A 66 -0.82 1.25 10.60
CA LEU A 66 -1.56 1.46 9.36
C LEU A 66 -2.86 2.25 9.60
N ALA A 67 -3.56 1.95 10.68
CA ALA A 67 -4.75 2.69 11.07
C ALA A 67 -4.45 4.14 11.43
N GLN A 68 -3.35 4.39 12.15
CA GLN A 68 -2.89 5.74 12.46
C GLN A 68 -2.56 6.52 11.18
N LEU A 69 -1.85 5.91 10.24
CA LEU A 69 -1.51 6.53 8.95
C LEU A 69 -2.78 7.00 8.23
N MET A 70 -3.77 6.10 8.10
CA MET A 70 -5.06 6.43 7.49
C MET A 70 -5.78 7.58 8.22
N SER A 71 -5.84 7.53 9.55
CA SER A 71 -6.46 8.60 10.32
C SER A 71 -5.73 9.94 10.16
N THR A 72 -4.40 9.94 10.08
CA THR A 72 -3.63 11.17 9.94
C THR A 72 -3.64 11.75 8.54
N GLU A 73 -3.68 10.92 7.50
CA GLU A 73 -3.61 11.40 6.11
C GLU A 73 -4.97 11.78 5.52
N MET A 74 -6.06 11.14 5.97
CA MET A 74 -7.41 11.42 5.43
C MET A 74 -8.47 11.75 6.49
N GLY A 75 -8.13 11.75 7.77
CA GLY A 75 -9.04 12.21 8.84
C GLY A 75 -10.09 11.20 9.27
N LYS A 76 -9.99 9.95 8.81
CA LYS A 76 -10.91 8.87 9.23
C LYS A 76 -10.78 8.61 10.73
N LEU A 77 -11.88 8.30 11.42
CA LEU A 77 -11.84 7.94 12.84
C LEU A 77 -10.99 6.69 13.06
N ILE A 78 -10.10 6.70 14.07
CA ILE A 78 -9.15 5.61 14.32
C ILE A 78 -9.83 4.23 14.45
N LYS A 79 -11.01 4.17 15.07
CA LYS A 79 -11.78 2.92 15.18
C LYS A 79 -12.21 2.37 13.82
N GLN A 80 -12.58 3.24 12.88
CA GLN A 80 -12.95 2.82 11.52
C GLN A 80 -11.71 2.46 10.69
N SER A 81 -10.58 3.13 10.93
CA SER A 81 -9.30 2.78 10.30
C SER A 81 -8.81 1.40 10.76
N LEU A 82 -8.92 1.09 12.06
CA LEU A 82 -8.62 -0.24 12.60
C LEU A 82 -9.49 -1.32 11.96
N GLY A 83 -10.80 -1.05 11.82
CA GLY A 83 -11.73 -1.98 11.16
C GLY A 83 -11.41 -2.21 9.68
N GLU A 84 -10.92 -1.19 8.97
CA GLU A 84 -10.49 -1.32 7.57
C GLU A 84 -9.25 -2.21 7.43
N VAL A 85 -8.25 -2.07 8.31
CA VAL A 85 -7.08 -2.96 8.29
C VAL A 85 -7.47 -4.42 8.53
N GLU A 86 -8.37 -4.67 9.49
CA GLU A 86 -8.86 -6.03 9.76
C GLU A 86 -9.67 -6.58 8.57
N LEU A 87 -10.50 -5.76 7.93
CA LEU A 87 -11.25 -6.15 6.74
C LEU A 87 -10.32 -6.53 5.58
N CYS A 88 -9.30 -5.73 5.31
CA CYS A 88 -8.32 -6.00 4.25
C CYS A 88 -7.44 -7.24 4.53
N ALA A 89 -7.32 -7.65 5.80
CA ALA A 89 -6.53 -8.81 6.19
C ALA A 89 -7.34 -10.13 6.21
N ASN A 90 -8.66 -10.08 6.02
CA ASN A 90 -9.54 -11.26 5.98
C ASN A 90 -9.52 -11.95 4.62
#